data_AF-A0A4Q7Z7Y8-F1
#
_entry.id   AF-A0A4Q7Z7Y8-F1
#
_cell.length_a   1.000
_cell.length_b   1.000
_cell.length_c   1.000
_cell.angle_alpha   90.00
_cell.angle_beta   90.00
_cell.angle_gamma   90.00
#
_symmetry.space_group_name_H-M   'P 1'
#
loop_
_entity.id
_entity.type
_entity.pdbx_description
1 polymer ?
#
loop_
_entity_poly.entity_id
_entity_poly.type
_entity_poly.pdbx_seq_one_letter_code
_entity_poly.pdbx_strand_id
1 'polypeptide(L)'
;MTDLVDEDSPATVALTRLVTAGSALAAAQARHADACTEVLEQVRQARARVDSPLEEQFLALLRLVYWQHPEVQATALTQAAGFAYPAQMTAAIGPVPTGITCDGCGTVLMRTSRSWQMPEGIRRGMPWSCPACWAPVAAARQAEWDARQRRWERIEAARVSGPATDWRVAVTLVLAYPPVTGGGWDGYEAARLVSDRLAHFATDALVSMTVNTALDLLDAADQVVLWNAGAARRRVRSFTALAPQEVLDRLRRRAELAREAAAAEPDA
;
A
#
# COMPACT_ATOMS: atom_id res chain seq x y z
N MET A 1 3.17 53.99 -33.77
CA MET A 1 2.50 53.44 -32.58
C MET A 1 3.52 52.60 -31.86
N THR A 2 4.33 53.25 -31.05
CA THR A 2 5.33 52.62 -30.20
C THR A 2 4.76 52.81 -28.81
N ASP A 3 3.99 51.83 -28.33
CA ASP A 3 3.49 51.87 -26.96
C ASP A 3 4.72 51.83 -26.05
N LEU A 4 4.96 52.97 -25.41
CA LEU A 4 5.98 53.13 -24.37
C LEU A 4 5.59 52.19 -23.25
N VAL A 5 6.30 51.07 -23.14
CA VAL A 5 6.23 50.19 -21.97
C VAL A 5 6.58 51.05 -20.77
N ASP A 6 5.61 51.29 -19.90
CA ASP A 6 5.81 52.01 -18.65
C ASP A 6 6.74 51.17 -17.77
N GLU A 7 8.02 51.57 -17.73
CA GLU A 7 9.07 50.90 -16.97
C GLU A 7 8.78 50.91 -15.45
N ASP A 8 7.94 51.85 -15.00
CA ASP A 8 7.47 51.96 -13.62
C ASP A 8 6.16 51.21 -13.36
N SER A 9 5.60 50.50 -14.36
CA SER A 9 4.43 49.65 -14.16
C SER A 9 4.73 48.62 -13.05
N PRO A 10 3.83 48.45 -12.07
CA PRO A 10 3.99 47.45 -11.00
C PRO A 10 4.30 46.04 -11.53
N ALA A 11 3.83 45.71 -12.73
CA ALA A 11 4.11 44.44 -13.39
C ALA A 11 5.57 44.33 -13.87
N THR A 12 6.13 45.39 -14.46
CA THR A 12 7.53 45.45 -14.92
C THR A 12 8.50 45.39 -13.73
N VAL A 13 8.18 46.09 -12.65
CA VAL A 13 8.95 46.05 -11.40
C VAL A 13 8.89 44.66 -10.75
N ALA A 14 7.71 44.02 -10.71
CA ALA A 14 7.55 42.67 -10.17
C ALA A 14 8.32 41.62 -11.00
N LEU A 15 8.26 41.71 -12.33
CA LEU A 15 8.99 40.81 -13.23
C LEU A 15 10.50 40.95 -13.05
N THR A 16 11.01 42.18 -12.99
CA THR A 16 12.44 42.46 -12.75
C THR A 16 12.91 41.91 -11.41
N ARG A 17 12.10 42.04 -10.34
CA ARG A 17 12.40 41.45 -9.03
C ARG A 17 12.45 39.92 -9.08
N LEU A 18 11.53 39.27 -9.79
CA LEU A 18 11.52 37.82 -9.96
C LEU A 18 12.74 37.33 -10.73
N VAL A 19 13.12 37.99 -11.82
CA VAL A 19 14.31 37.65 -12.61
C VAL A 19 15.59 37.82 -11.77
N THR A 20 15.68 38.91 -10.99
CA THR A 20 16.82 39.15 -10.09
C THR A 20 16.90 38.08 -9.00
N ALA A 21 15.77 37.75 -8.37
CA ALA A 21 15.69 36.71 -7.35
C ALA A 21 16.06 35.32 -7.92
N GLY A 22 15.58 34.99 -9.13
CA GLY A 22 15.93 33.76 -9.83
C GLY A 22 17.43 33.66 -10.12
N SER A 23 18.03 34.76 -10.56
CA SER A 23 19.48 34.82 -10.84
C SER A 23 20.32 34.70 -9.57
N ALA A 24 19.89 35.34 -8.48
CA ALA A 24 20.53 35.21 -7.17
C ALA A 24 20.45 33.78 -6.62
N LEU A 25 19.30 33.11 -6.78
CA LEU A 25 19.10 31.71 -6.40
C LEU A 25 20.03 30.79 -7.20
N ALA A 26 20.10 30.95 -8.52
CA ALA A 26 20.98 30.15 -9.38
C ALA A 26 22.46 30.30 -8.98
N ALA A 27 22.91 31.53 -8.72
CA ALA A 27 24.28 31.79 -8.26
C ALA A 27 24.56 31.18 -6.87
N ALA A 28 23.57 31.21 -5.96
CA ALA A 28 23.70 30.58 -4.65
C ALA A 28 23.77 29.04 -4.76
N GLN A 29 22.96 28.43 -5.62
CA GLN A 29 22.99 26.99 -5.90
C GLN A 29 24.33 26.55 -6.51
N ALA A 30 24.90 27.35 -7.42
CA ALA A 30 26.22 27.09 -7.99
C ALA A 30 27.31 27.10 -6.91
N ARG A 31 27.39 28.16 -6.09
CA ARG A 31 28.37 28.24 -4.98
C ARG A 31 28.23 27.07 -3.99
N HIS A 32 27.00 26.65 -3.72
CA HIS A 32 26.74 25.51 -2.86
C HIS A 32 27.19 24.18 -3.48
N ALA A 33 26.99 23.98 -4.78
CA ALA A 33 27.49 22.81 -5.50
C ALA A 33 29.03 22.76 -5.54
N ASP A 34 29.68 23.91 -5.73
CA ASP A 34 31.14 24.04 -5.68
C ASP A 34 31.68 23.66 -4.30
N ALA A 35 31.08 24.20 -3.23
CA ALA A 35 31.44 23.86 -1.86
C ALA A 35 31.28 22.36 -1.54
N CYS A 36 30.20 21.73 -2.03
CA CYS A 36 30.02 20.27 -1.88
C CYS A 36 31.11 19.48 -2.60
N THR A 37 31.53 19.93 -3.79
CA THR A 37 32.60 19.32 -4.56
C THR A 37 33.94 19.44 -3.86
N GLU A 38 34.22 20.61 -3.28
CA GLU A 38 35.42 20.87 -2.49
C GLU A 38 35.48 19.96 -1.25
N VAL A 39 34.37 19.83 -0.50
CA VAL A 39 34.30 18.90 0.64
C VAL A 39 34.65 17.46 0.24
N LEU A 40 34.10 16.98 -0.88
CA LEU A 40 34.40 15.64 -1.38
C LEU A 40 35.88 15.47 -1.74
N GLU A 41 36.49 16.49 -2.31
CA GLU A 41 37.92 16.47 -2.65
C GLU A 41 38.79 16.49 -1.39
N GLN A 42 38.45 17.29 -0.39
CA GLN A 42 39.12 17.28 0.91
C GLN A 42 39.01 15.90 1.58
N VAL A 43 37.86 15.22 1.47
CA VAL A 43 37.70 13.85 1.98
C VAL A 43 38.60 12.85 1.26
N ARG A 44 38.74 12.94 -0.07
CA ARG A 44 39.67 12.08 -0.84
C ARG A 44 41.10 12.29 -0.41
N GLN A 45 41.52 13.55 -0.29
CA GLN A 45 42.87 13.91 0.13
C GLN A 45 43.15 13.47 1.57
N ALA A 46 42.17 13.63 2.47
CA ALA A 46 42.26 13.13 3.83
C ALA A 46 42.42 11.61 3.83
N ARG A 47 41.59 10.86 3.10
CA ARG A 47 41.69 9.39 3.03
C ARG A 47 43.06 8.93 2.53
N ALA A 48 43.62 9.59 1.51
CA ALA A 48 44.93 9.24 0.96
C ALA A 48 46.09 9.45 1.95
N ARG A 49 45.90 10.24 3.01
CA ARG A 49 46.90 10.55 4.04
C ARG A 49 46.68 9.80 5.35
N VAL A 50 45.60 9.04 5.48
CA VAL A 50 45.23 8.36 6.73
C VAL A 50 45.99 7.03 6.83
N ASP A 51 46.90 6.98 7.80
CA ASP A 51 47.43 5.74 8.36
C ASP A 51 46.57 5.26 9.55
N SER A 52 46.77 4.01 9.98
CA SER A 52 46.00 3.36 11.06
C SER A 52 45.70 4.22 12.31
N PRO A 53 46.63 5.00 12.90
CA PRO A 53 46.32 5.80 14.09
C PRO A 53 45.41 7.02 13.83
N LEU A 54 45.24 7.43 12.57
CA LEU A 54 44.35 8.55 12.19
C LEU A 54 42.97 8.08 11.71
N GLU A 55 42.74 6.77 11.65
CA GLU A 55 41.49 6.21 11.11
C GLU A 55 40.27 6.62 11.94
N GLU A 56 40.38 6.67 13.27
CA GLU A 56 39.27 7.13 14.14
C GLU A 56 38.90 8.60 13.90
N GLN A 57 39.91 9.47 13.71
CA GLN A 57 39.69 10.89 13.45
C GLN A 57 39.04 11.10 12.08
N PHE A 58 39.46 10.32 11.09
CA PHE A 58 38.84 10.31 9.77
C PHE A 58 37.39 9.84 9.82
N LEU A 59 37.09 8.77 10.57
CA LEU A 59 35.71 8.31 10.77
C LEU A 59 34.86 9.36 11.51
N ALA A 60 35.42 10.10 12.47
CA ALA A 60 34.73 11.19 13.15
C ALA A 60 34.40 12.36 12.19
N LEU A 61 35.34 12.72 11.30
CA LEU A 61 35.09 13.70 10.23
C LEU A 61 33.97 13.22 9.30
N LEU A 62 34.06 11.98 8.82
CA LEU A 62 33.03 11.40 7.95
C LEU A 62 31.67 11.36 8.64
N ARG A 63 31.63 11.05 9.93
CA ARG A 63 30.41 11.11 10.74
C ARG A 63 29.81 12.51 10.73
N LEU A 64 30.62 13.55 10.94
CA LEU A 64 30.16 14.94 10.91
C LEU A 64 29.61 15.32 9.52
N VAL A 65 30.38 15.07 8.45
CA VAL A 65 29.94 15.38 7.08
C VAL A 65 28.68 14.59 6.71
N TYR A 66 28.64 13.30 7.04
CA TYR A 66 27.50 12.46 6.71
C TYR A 66 26.23 12.92 7.43
N TRP A 67 26.28 13.23 8.73
CA TRP A 67 25.08 13.52 9.52
C TRP A 67 24.65 14.99 9.50
N GLN A 68 25.59 15.94 9.41
CA GLN A 68 25.31 17.38 9.50
C GLN A 68 25.16 18.06 8.14
N HIS A 69 25.68 17.45 7.06
CA HIS A 69 25.66 18.01 5.71
C HIS A 69 24.92 17.08 4.73
N PRO A 70 23.58 16.97 4.83
CA PRO A 70 22.77 16.11 3.96
C PRO A 70 22.89 16.45 2.47
N GLU A 71 23.25 17.69 2.14
CA GLU A 71 23.53 18.20 0.80
C GLU A 71 24.68 17.47 0.10
N VAL A 72 25.68 17.01 0.86
CA VAL A 72 26.81 16.25 0.30
C VAL A 72 26.31 14.84 0.00
N GLN A 73 26.16 14.51 -1.28
CA GLN A 73 25.59 13.22 -1.71
C GLN A 73 26.26 12.01 -1.04
N ALA A 74 25.46 11.17 -0.38
CA ALA A 74 25.96 10.04 0.42
C ALA A 74 26.81 9.07 -0.40
N THR A 75 26.39 8.78 -1.64
CA THR A 75 27.13 7.91 -2.56
C THR A 75 28.48 8.51 -2.94
N ALA A 76 28.52 9.81 -3.24
CA ALA A 76 29.76 10.49 -3.60
C ALA A 76 30.73 10.57 -2.40
N LEU A 77 30.21 10.83 -1.19
CA LEU A 77 30.98 10.81 0.05
C LEU A 77 31.53 9.41 0.34
N THR A 78 30.72 8.36 0.16
CA THR A 78 31.12 6.96 0.32
C THR A 78 32.31 6.62 -0.58
N GLN A 79 32.23 6.99 -1.87
CA GLN A 79 33.29 6.77 -2.84
C GLN A 79 34.54 7.58 -2.50
N ALA A 80 34.39 8.87 -2.14
CA ALA A 80 35.50 9.72 -1.73
C ALA A 80 36.24 9.18 -0.50
N ALA A 81 35.50 8.55 0.42
CA ALA A 81 36.03 7.93 1.62
C ALA A 81 36.65 6.53 1.39
N GLY A 82 36.53 5.97 0.18
CA GLY A 82 37.10 4.66 -0.17
C GLY A 82 36.27 3.46 0.29
N PHE A 83 34.98 3.63 0.61
CA PHE A 83 34.08 2.52 0.91
C PHE A 83 33.45 1.98 -0.37
N ALA A 84 33.17 0.68 -0.41
CA ALA A 84 32.57 0.04 -1.59
C ALA A 84 31.08 0.38 -1.76
N TYR A 85 30.37 0.55 -0.65
CA TYR A 85 28.94 0.86 -0.66
C TYR A 85 28.52 1.66 0.59
N PRO A 86 27.44 2.48 0.51
CA PRO A 86 27.05 3.38 1.60
C PRO A 86 26.82 2.67 2.93
N ALA A 87 26.28 1.44 2.92
CA ALA A 87 26.04 0.67 4.14
C ALA A 87 27.33 0.38 4.93
N GLN A 88 28.46 0.16 4.24
CA GLN A 88 29.77 -0.05 4.86
C GLN A 88 30.25 1.21 5.58
N MET A 89 30.15 2.36 4.93
CA MET A 89 30.50 3.65 5.52
C MET A 89 29.62 3.94 6.74
N THR A 90 28.30 3.75 6.64
CA THR A 90 27.37 4.00 7.75
C THR A 90 27.61 3.07 8.94
N ALA A 91 28.00 1.82 8.68
CA ALA A 91 28.40 0.88 9.74
C ALA A 91 29.68 1.35 10.44
N ALA A 92 30.65 1.90 9.70
CA ALA A 92 31.91 2.39 10.24
C ALA A 92 31.76 3.68 11.08
N ILE A 93 31.00 4.67 10.59
CA ILE A 93 30.80 5.95 11.31
C ILE A 93 29.78 5.85 12.46
N GLY A 94 28.93 4.82 12.42
CA GLY A 94 27.89 4.55 13.38
C GLY A 94 26.73 5.56 13.38
N PRO A 95 25.67 5.27 14.14
CA PRO A 95 24.52 6.16 14.26
C PRO A 95 24.81 7.38 15.14
N VAL A 96 24.04 8.45 14.96
CA VAL A 96 24.14 9.69 15.74
C VAL A 96 22.91 9.88 16.65
N PRO A 97 23.05 10.37 17.90
CA PRO A 97 21.90 10.68 18.74
C PRO A 97 21.03 11.76 18.10
N THR A 98 19.70 11.61 18.21
CA THR A 98 18.74 12.61 17.74
C THR A 98 18.44 13.69 18.78
N GLY A 99 18.81 13.46 20.04
CA GLY A 99 18.39 14.30 21.18
C GLY A 99 16.96 14.02 21.66
N ILE A 100 16.23 13.12 21.00
CA ILE A 100 14.89 12.68 21.39
C ILE A 100 15.03 11.44 22.25
N THR A 101 14.38 11.39 23.41
CA THR A 101 14.36 10.22 24.28
C THR A 101 13.22 9.28 23.92
N CYS A 102 13.42 8.00 24.17
CA CYS A 102 12.36 7.02 24.13
C CYS A 102 11.45 7.19 25.34
N ASP A 103 10.14 7.30 25.11
CA ASP A 103 9.11 7.40 26.14
C ASP A 103 8.99 6.12 26.98
N GLY A 104 9.36 4.96 26.41
CA GLY A 104 9.32 3.67 27.11
C GLY A 104 10.48 3.47 28.08
N CYS A 105 11.72 3.67 27.61
CA CYS A 105 12.93 3.35 28.40
C CYS A 105 13.86 4.53 28.67
N GLY A 106 13.51 5.75 28.25
CA GLY A 106 14.32 6.96 28.45
C GLY A 106 15.58 7.06 27.60
N THR A 107 15.93 6.04 26.81
CA THR A 107 17.16 6.02 26.01
C THR A 107 17.07 7.00 24.83
N VAL A 108 18.15 7.73 24.55
CA VAL A 108 18.22 8.63 23.38
C VAL A 108 18.11 7.82 22.10
N LEU A 109 17.16 8.21 21.24
CA LEU A 109 16.94 7.60 19.94
C LEU A 109 18.13 7.89 19.02
N MET A 110 18.49 6.88 18.25
CA MET A 110 19.65 6.90 17.37
C MET A 110 19.17 7.03 15.92
N ARG A 111 19.71 8.01 15.20
CA ARG A 111 19.50 8.16 13.76
C ARG A 111 20.41 7.19 13.03
N THR A 112 19.81 6.26 12.28
CA THR A 112 20.51 5.19 11.54
C THR A 112 20.58 5.41 10.03
N SER A 113 19.81 6.36 9.49
CA SER A 113 19.93 6.80 8.08
C SER A 113 19.65 8.30 7.91
N ARG A 114 20.11 8.89 6.80
CA ARG A 114 19.75 10.28 6.45
C ARG A 114 18.27 10.45 6.17
N SER A 115 17.69 9.46 5.49
CA SER A 115 16.27 9.32 5.25
C SER A 115 15.51 8.79 6.46
N TRP A 116 16.14 8.76 7.64
CA TRP A 116 15.48 8.38 8.88
C TRP A 116 14.33 9.34 9.08
N GLN A 117 13.18 8.89 8.64
CA GLN A 117 11.91 9.45 8.96
C GLN A 117 11.44 8.65 10.17
N MET A 118 11.03 9.42 11.15
CA MET A 118 10.20 8.98 12.25
C MET A 118 9.15 7.98 11.71
N PRO A 119 9.06 6.73 12.22
CA PRO A 119 8.06 5.76 11.76
C PRO A 119 6.66 6.38 11.72
N GLU A 120 5.93 6.20 10.62
CA GLU A 120 4.67 6.92 10.30
C GLU A 120 3.56 6.85 11.37
N GLY A 121 3.69 5.99 12.40
CA GLY A 121 2.82 6.01 13.58
C GLY A 121 2.80 7.35 14.34
N ILE A 122 3.82 8.20 14.12
CA ILE A 122 4.06 9.46 14.84
C ILE A 122 3.05 10.59 14.46
N ARG A 123 2.33 10.48 13.35
CA ARG A 123 1.28 11.47 12.99
C ARG A 123 -0.03 11.31 13.78
N ARG A 124 -0.19 10.26 14.60
CA ARG A 124 -1.45 9.95 15.32
C ARG A 124 -1.28 9.79 16.83
N GLY A 125 -0.39 10.57 17.46
CA GLY A 125 -0.26 10.60 18.93
C GLY A 125 0.39 9.36 19.54
N MET A 126 1.30 8.68 18.83
CA MET A 126 2.08 7.58 19.39
C MET A 126 3.32 8.07 20.16
N PRO A 127 3.67 7.41 21.28
CA PRO A 127 4.87 7.70 22.04
C PRO A 127 6.16 7.35 21.29
N TRP A 128 7.22 8.14 21.51
CA TRP A 128 8.55 7.95 20.94
C TRP A 128 9.15 6.63 21.44
N SER A 129 9.22 5.59 20.61
CA SER A 129 9.68 4.27 21.04
C SER A 129 10.97 3.84 20.35
N CYS A 130 11.97 3.38 21.11
CA CYS A 130 13.18 2.78 20.55
C CYS A 130 12.85 1.39 19.95
N PRO A 131 13.70 0.84 19.07
CA PRO A 131 13.47 -0.48 18.47
C PRO A 131 13.22 -1.59 19.49
N ALA A 132 13.89 -1.56 20.65
CA ALA A 132 13.70 -2.54 21.71
C ALA A 132 12.31 -2.44 22.36
N CYS A 133 11.83 -1.22 22.64
CA CYS A 133 10.48 -1.01 23.18
C CYS A 133 9.39 -1.28 22.13
N TRP A 134 9.69 -1.04 20.84
CA TRP A 134 8.75 -1.23 19.75
C TRP A 134 8.61 -2.69 19.30
N ALA A 135 9.68 -3.48 19.40
CA ALA A 135 9.72 -4.88 18.96
C ALA A 135 8.53 -5.73 19.45
N PRO A 136 8.15 -5.73 20.75
CA PRO A 136 6.99 -6.52 21.19
C PRO A 136 5.66 -6.03 20.60
N VAL A 137 5.48 -4.71 20.45
CA VAL A 137 4.28 -4.11 19.85
C VAL A 137 4.18 -4.47 18.37
N ALA A 138 5.31 -4.40 17.65
CA ALA A 138 5.40 -4.79 16.26
C ALA A 138 5.09 -6.29 16.08
N ALA A 139 5.65 -7.15 16.93
CA ALA A 139 5.39 -8.59 16.90
C ALA A 139 3.91 -8.92 17.16
N ALA A 140 3.28 -8.26 18.15
CA ALA A 140 1.85 -8.45 18.42
C ALA A 140 0.98 -8.01 17.22
N ARG A 141 1.29 -6.86 16.62
CA ARG A 141 0.59 -6.38 15.42
C ARG A 141 0.76 -7.30 14.22
N GLN A 142 1.97 -7.83 14.03
CA GLN A 142 2.23 -8.78 12.97
C GLN A 142 1.44 -10.07 13.20
N ALA A 143 1.41 -10.58 14.43
CA ALA A 143 0.62 -11.75 14.78
C ALA A 143 -0.88 -11.54 14.54
N GLU A 144 -1.42 -10.37 14.90
CA GLU A 144 -2.81 -9.99 14.60
C GLU A 144 -3.08 -9.91 13.09
N TRP A 145 -2.14 -9.33 12.33
CA TRP A 145 -2.23 -9.24 10.88
C TRP A 145 -2.24 -10.64 10.25
N ASP A 146 -1.32 -11.51 10.65
CA ASP A 146 -1.19 -12.87 10.15
C ASP A 146 -2.43 -13.71 10.50
N ALA A 147 -2.98 -13.57 11.71
CA ALA A 147 -4.23 -14.21 12.10
C ALA A 147 -5.41 -13.72 11.24
N ARG A 148 -5.47 -12.42 10.95
CA ARG A 148 -6.49 -11.85 10.05
C ARG A 148 -6.35 -12.37 8.62
N GLN A 149 -5.12 -12.46 8.10
CA GLN A 149 -4.84 -13.00 6.77
C GLN A 149 -5.27 -14.47 6.67
N ARG A 150 -4.86 -15.32 7.63
CA ARG A 150 -5.31 -16.73 7.67
C ARG A 150 -6.82 -16.86 7.72
N ARG A 151 -7.50 -16.03 8.53
CA ARG A 151 -8.98 -16.01 8.56
C ARG A 151 -9.58 -15.63 7.21
N TRP A 152 -8.99 -14.64 6.53
CA TRP A 152 -9.45 -14.21 5.22
C TRP A 152 -9.26 -15.31 4.16
N GLU A 153 -8.10 -15.96 4.13
CA GLU A 153 -7.82 -17.10 3.25
C GLU A 153 -8.79 -18.27 3.49
N ARG A 154 -9.13 -18.58 4.75
CA ARG A 154 -10.13 -19.60 5.08
C ARG A 154 -11.51 -19.25 4.51
N ILE A 155 -11.94 -18.00 4.66
CA ILE A 155 -13.21 -17.52 4.11
C ILE A 155 -13.20 -17.58 2.57
N GLU A 156 -12.10 -17.21 1.93
CA GLU A 156 -11.97 -17.26 0.47
C GLU A 156 -11.99 -18.70 -0.06
N ALA A 157 -11.36 -19.63 0.66
CA ALA A 157 -11.36 -21.06 0.34
C ALA A 157 -12.69 -21.75 0.69
N ALA A 158 -13.51 -21.15 1.55
CA ALA A 158 -14.79 -21.71 1.99
C ALA A 158 -15.70 -21.96 0.78
N ARG A 159 -16.40 -23.09 0.81
CA ARG A 159 -17.29 -23.50 -0.27
C ARG A 159 -18.72 -23.61 0.21
N VAL A 160 -19.64 -23.15 -0.62
CA VAL A 160 -21.08 -23.37 -0.45
C VAL A 160 -21.54 -24.41 -1.46
N SER A 161 -22.36 -25.35 -0.98
CA SER A 161 -22.94 -26.40 -1.81
C SER A 161 -24.46 -26.22 -1.89
N GLY A 162 -25.02 -26.43 -3.08
CA GLY A 162 -26.46 -26.32 -3.31
C GLY A 162 -26.91 -27.14 -4.53
N PRO A 163 -28.21 -27.44 -4.66
CA PRO A 163 -28.74 -28.14 -5.82
C PRO A 163 -28.43 -27.39 -7.12
N ALA A 164 -28.08 -28.11 -8.18
CA ALA A 164 -27.81 -27.55 -9.50
C ALA A 164 -29.00 -26.73 -10.02
N THR A 165 -30.24 -27.13 -9.71
CA THR A 165 -31.45 -26.35 -10.01
C THR A 165 -31.42 -24.95 -9.43
N ASP A 166 -31.02 -24.81 -8.18
CA ASP A 166 -31.05 -23.54 -7.47
C ASP A 166 -30.00 -22.60 -8.07
N TRP A 167 -28.81 -23.12 -8.35
CA TRP A 167 -27.76 -22.35 -9.02
C TRP A 167 -28.15 -21.95 -10.46
N ARG A 168 -28.86 -22.82 -11.19
CA ARG A 168 -29.39 -22.49 -12.53
C ARG A 168 -30.39 -21.35 -12.48
N VAL A 169 -31.22 -21.27 -11.44
CA VAL A 169 -32.14 -20.13 -11.22
C VAL A 169 -31.33 -18.84 -11.11
N ALA A 170 -30.33 -18.79 -10.21
CA ALA A 170 -29.50 -17.60 -10.02
C ALA A 170 -28.75 -17.19 -11.31
N VAL A 171 -28.08 -18.14 -11.97
CA VAL A 171 -27.34 -17.91 -13.21
C VAL A 171 -28.26 -17.43 -14.34
N THR A 172 -29.43 -18.03 -14.50
CA THR A 172 -30.39 -17.64 -15.56
C THR A 172 -30.87 -16.21 -15.36
N LEU A 173 -31.08 -15.78 -14.11
CA LEU A 173 -31.50 -14.42 -13.81
C LEU A 173 -30.42 -13.41 -14.20
N VAL A 174 -29.18 -13.65 -13.78
CA VAL A 174 -28.06 -12.73 -14.02
C VAL A 174 -27.69 -12.65 -15.51
N LEU A 175 -27.53 -13.80 -16.18
CA LEU A 175 -27.11 -13.81 -17.59
C LEU A 175 -28.14 -13.18 -18.54
N ALA A 176 -29.41 -13.18 -18.14
CA ALA A 176 -30.47 -12.65 -18.97
C ALA A 176 -30.64 -11.13 -18.85
N TYR A 177 -29.83 -10.47 -18.00
CA TYR A 177 -29.74 -9.01 -17.84
C TYR A 177 -28.28 -8.59 -17.58
N PRO A 178 -27.43 -8.55 -18.63
CA PRO A 178 -26.04 -8.11 -18.47
C PRO A 178 -25.96 -6.66 -17.96
N PRO A 179 -25.00 -6.33 -17.07
CA PRO A 179 -24.82 -4.97 -16.58
C PRO A 179 -24.40 -4.04 -17.72
N VAL A 180 -24.99 -2.83 -17.76
CA VAL A 180 -24.78 -1.86 -18.85
C VAL A 180 -23.73 -0.81 -18.47
N THR A 181 -23.70 -0.36 -17.21
CA THR A 181 -22.65 0.52 -16.65
C THR A 181 -22.59 0.37 -15.12
N GLY A 182 -21.38 0.31 -14.55
CA GLY A 182 -21.08 0.41 -13.09
C GLY A 182 -21.72 -0.63 -12.16
N GLY A 183 -20.91 -1.48 -11.53
CA GLY A 183 -21.34 -2.50 -10.56
C GLY A 183 -21.97 -3.76 -11.19
N GLY A 184 -21.91 -4.89 -10.49
CA GLY A 184 -22.53 -6.16 -10.93
C GLY A 184 -21.78 -6.98 -12.00
N TRP A 185 -20.64 -6.47 -12.51
CA TRP A 185 -19.78 -7.20 -13.44
C TRP A 185 -19.21 -8.47 -12.84
N ASP A 186 -18.77 -8.44 -11.58
CA ASP A 186 -18.23 -9.62 -10.89
C ASP A 186 -19.28 -10.74 -10.78
N GLY A 187 -20.53 -10.39 -10.43
CA GLY A 187 -21.64 -11.35 -10.41
C GLY A 187 -22.01 -11.89 -11.79
N TYR A 188 -21.89 -11.07 -12.85
CA TYR A 188 -22.11 -11.53 -14.23
C TYR A 188 -21.00 -12.47 -14.72
N GLU A 189 -19.73 -12.18 -14.41
CA GLU A 189 -18.61 -13.09 -14.70
C GLU A 189 -18.74 -14.41 -13.92
N ALA A 190 -19.09 -14.33 -12.63
CA ALA A 190 -19.42 -15.50 -11.83
C ALA A 190 -20.53 -16.33 -12.49
N ALA A 191 -21.60 -15.69 -12.95
CA ALA A 191 -22.69 -16.37 -13.65
C ALA A 191 -22.23 -17.08 -14.93
N ARG A 192 -21.36 -16.45 -15.74
CA ARG A 192 -20.79 -17.08 -16.95
C ARG A 192 -19.98 -18.31 -16.58
N LEU A 193 -19.05 -18.18 -15.64
CA LEU A 193 -18.16 -19.26 -15.22
C LEU A 193 -18.94 -20.45 -14.62
N VAL A 194 -20.00 -20.16 -13.86
CA VAL A 194 -20.85 -21.20 -13.26
C VAL A 194 -21.79 -21.82 -14.29
N SER A 195 -22.30 -21.07 -15.27
CA SER A 195 -23.20 -21.56 -16.33
C SER A 195 -22.60 -22.73 -17.11
N ASP A 196 -21.34 -22.58 -17.55
CA ASP A 196 -20.65 -23.62 -18.32
C ASP A 196 -20.48 -24.92 -17.50
N ARG A 197 -20.24 -24.77 -16.19
CA ARG A 197 -20.17 -25.92 -15.27
C ARG A 197 -21.55 -26.56 -15.10
N LEU A 198 -22.59 -25.77 -14.87
CA LEU A 198 -23.96 -26.25 -14.63
C LEU A 198 -24.57 -26.99 -15.82
N ALA A 199 -24.11 -26.74 -17.05
CA ALA A 199 -24.58 -27.45 -18.25
C ALA A 199 -24.36 -28.98 -18.17
N HIS A 200 -23.38 -29.41 -17.39
CA HIS A 200 -22.95 -30.82 -17.32
C HIS A 200 -23.52 -31.60 -16.12
N PHE A 201 -24.24 -30.92 -15.21
CA PHE A 201 -24.77 -31.56 -14.00
C PHE A 201 -26.22 -32.06 -14.17
N ALA A 202 -26.57 -33.15 -13.50
CA ALA A 202 -27.98 -33.52 -13.35
C ALA A 202 -28.72 -32.50 -12.47
N THR A 203 -30.04 -32.44 -12.61
CA THR A 203 -30.92 -31.49 -11.90
C THR A 203 -30.82 -31.61 -10.37
N ASP A 204 -30.66 -32.83 -9.88
CA ASP A 204 -30.54 -33.19 -8.46
C ASP A 204 -29.09 -33.17 -7.93
N ALA A 205 -28.10 -32.94 -8.80
CA ALA A 205 -26.70 -32.91 -8.38
C ALA A 205 -26.41 -31.71 -7.46
N LEU A 206 -25.56 -31.92 -6.45
CA LEU A 206 -25.02 -30.85 -5.63
C LEU A 206 -23.82 -30.22 -6.34
N VAL A 207 -23.87 -28.90 -6.49
CA VAL A 207 -22.79 -28.11 -7.08
C VAL A 207 -22.21 -27.22 -6.00
N SER A 208 -20.88 -27.23 -5.93
CA SER A 208 -20.10 -26.50 -4.95
C SER A 208 -19.26 -25.41 -5.64
N MET A 209 -19.21 -24.23 -5.04
CA MET A 209 -18.36 -23.12 -5.46
C MET A 209 -17.87 -22.33 -4.25
N THR A 210 -16.91 -21.44 -4.44
CA THR A 210 -16.40 -20.58 -3.36
C THR A 210 -17.51 -19.64 -2.87
N VAL A 211 -17.47 -19.29 -1.58
CA VAL A 211 -18.46 -18.41 -0.96
C VAL A 211 -18.50 -17.04 -1.65
N ASN A 212 -17.35 -16.46 -2.01
CA ASN A 212 -17.30 -15.16 -2.70
C ASN A 212 -18.02 -15.21 -4.05
N THR A 213 -17.69 -16.18 -4.91
CA THR A 213 -18.35 -16.35 -6.21
C THR A 213 -19.86 -16.58 -6.06
N ALA A 214 -20.27 -17.33 -5.03
CA ALA A 214 -21.70 -17.51 -4.75
C ALA A 214 -22.38 -16.21 -4.31
N LEU A 215 -21.77 -15.42 -3.42
CA LEU A 215 -22.35 -14.17 -2.96
C LEU A 215 -22.42 -13.12 -4.08
N ASP A 216 -21.37 -12.99 -4.90
CA ASP A 216 -21.37 -12.07 -6.05
C ASP A 216 -22.49 -12.43 -7.05
N LEU A 217 -22.66 -13.73 -7.33
CA LEU A 217 -23.74 -14.24 -8.17
C LEU A 217 -25.12 -13.95 -7.57
N LEU A 218 -25.29 -14.17 -6.26
CA LEU A 218 -26.56 -13.97 -5.56
C LEU A 218 -26.92 -12.48 -5.46
N ASP A 219 -25.96 -11.61 -5.18
CA ASP A 219 -26.15 -10.15 -5.14
C ASP A 219 -26.62 -9.62 -6.50
N ALA A 220 -25.99 -10.08 -7.59
CA ALA A 220 -26.44 -9.74 -8.94
C ALA A 220 -27.83 -10.31 -9.26
N ALA A 221 -28.13 -11.54 -8.83
CA ALA A 221 -29.43 -12.16 -9.05
C ALA A 221 -30.56 -11.43 -8.28
N ASP A 222 -30.30 -11.01 -7.03
CA ASP A 222 -31.25 -10.26 -6.22
C ASP A 222 -31.58 -8.90 -6.85
N GLN A 223 -30.58 -8.18 -7.39
CA GLN A 223 -30.82 -6.93 -8.12
C GLN A 223 -31.77 -7.13 -9.32
N VAL A 224 -31.61 -8.22 -10.07
CA VAL A 224 -32.52 -8.58 -11.17
C VAL A 224 -33.95 -8.81 -10.68
N VAL A 225 -34.12 -9.53 -9.58
CA VAL A 225 -35.45 -9.80 -9.00
C VAL A 225 -36.10 -8.50 -8.50
N LEU A 226 -35.33 -7.63 -7.85
CA LEU A 226 -35.78 -6.32 -7.39
C LEU A 226 -36.25 -5.43 -8.55
N TRP A 227 -35.55 -5.47 -9.68
CA TRP A 227 -35.92 -4.66 -10.85
C TRP A 227 -37.16 -5.18 -11.58
N ASN A 228 -37.32 -6.51 -11.71
CA ASN A 228 -38.46 -7.08 -12.44
C ASN A 228 -38.84 -8.50 -12.00
N ALA A 229 -39.45 -8.62 -10.83
CA ALA A 229 -39.89 -9.90 -10.25
C ALA A 229 -40.80 -10.72 -11.20
N GLY A 230 -41.67 -10.06 -11.98
CA GLY A 230 -42.57 -10.73 -12.91
C GLY A 230 -41.83 -11.39 -14.09
N ALA A 231 -40.86 -10.68 -14.69
CA ALA A 231 -40.02 -11.24 -15.74
C ALA A 231 -39.07 -12.32 -15.20
N ALA A 232 -38.49 -12.09 -14.03
CA ALA A 232 -37.66 -13.08 -13.31
C ALA A 232 -38.42 -14.40 -13.12
N ARG A 233 -39.65 -14.36 -12.58
CA ARG A 233 -40.49 -15.55 -12.39
C ARG A 233 -40.81 -16.27 -13.70
N ARG A 234 -41.14 -15.53 -14.77
CA ARG A 234 -41.42 -16.14 -16.08
C ARG A 234 -40.21 -16.88 -16.66
N ARG A 235 -39.00 -16.38 -16.44
CA ARG A 235 -37.77 -17.00 -16.95
C ARG A 235 -37.40 -18.29 -16.24
N VAL A 236 -37.64 -18.38 -14.93
CA VAL A 236 -37.17 -19.52 -14.14
C VAL A 236 -38.23 -20.60 -13.88
N ARG A 237 -39.48 -20.37 -14.31
CA ARG A 237 -40.61 -21.31 -14.10
C ARG A 237 -40.39 -22.72 -14.66
N SER A 238 -39.50 -22.88 -15.65
CA SER A 238 -39.15 -24.18 -16.23
C SER A 238 -38.22 -24.99 -15.34
N PHE A 239 -37.56 -24.35 -14.36
CA PHE A 239 -36.60 -24.99 -13.47
C PHE A 239 -37.16 -25.24 -12.07
N THR A 240 -38.07 -24.37 -11.61
CA THR A 240 -38.61 -24.44 -10.25
C THR A 240 -40.04 -23.88 -10.18
N ALA A 241 -40.84 -24.44 -9.27
CA ALA A 241 -42.16 -23.92 -8.91
C ALA A 241 -42.08 -22.80 -7.85
N LEU A 242 -40.94 -22.68 -7.15
CA LEU A 242 -40.72 -21.70 -6.10
C LEU A 242 -40.60 -20.28 -6.68
N ALA A 243 -40.89 -19.27 -5.85
CA ALA A 243 -40.60 -17.89 -6.22
C ALA A 243 -39.07 -17.70 -6.35
N PRO A 244 -38.59 -16.90 -7.33
CA PRO A 244 -37.15 -16.66 -7.49
C PRO A 244 -36.46 -16.21 -6.19
N GLN A 245 -37.07 -15.27 -5.46
CA GLN A 245 -36.52 -14.77 -4.20
C GLN A 245 -36.35 -15.87 -3.14
N GLU A 246 -37.29 -16.81 -3.05
CA GLU A 246 -37.22 -17.90 -2.07
C GLU A 246 -36.01 -18.82 -2.34
N VAL A 247 -35.70 -19.06 -3.61
CA VAL A 247 -34.51 -19.83 -4.02
C VAL A 247 -33.23 -19.08 -3.68
N LEU A 248 -33.18 -17.77 -3.97
CA LEU A 248 -32.02 -16.93 -3.69
C LEU A 248 -31.76 -16.81 -2.17
N ASP A 249 -32.80 -16.56 -1.38
CA ASP A 249 -32.70 -16.48 0.09
C ASP A 249 -32.17 -17.79 0.69
N ARG A 250 -32.60 -18.93 0.15
CA ARG A 250 -32.12 -20.25 0.59
C ARG A 250 -30.64 -20.44 0.28
N LEU A 251 -30.19 -20.07 -0.91
CA LEU A 251 -28.78 -20.15 -1.29
C LEU A 251 -27.92 -19.16 -0.49
N ARG A 252 -28.42 -17.94 -0.27
CA ARG A 252 -27.75 -16.90 0.51
C ARG A 252 -27.54 -17.34 1.96
N ARG A 253 -28.57 -17.86 2.62
CA ARG A 253 -28.43 -18.42 3.97
C ARG A 253 -27.34 -19.50 4.05
N ARG A 254 -27.24 -20.38 3.04
CA ARG A 254 -26.18 -21.40 2.98
C ARG A 254 -24.80 -20.79 2.80
N ALA A 255 -24.66 -19.78 1.94
CA ALA A 255 -23.40 -19.09 1.72
C ALA A 255 -22.94 -18.33 2.97
N GLU A 256 -23.87 -17.66 3.67
CA GLU A 256 -23.62 -16.96 4.92
C GLU A 256 -23.19 -17.92 6.04
N LEU A 257 -23.90 -19.05 6.20
CA LEU A 257 -23.51 -20.08 7.17
C LEU A 257 -22.13 -20.67 6.87
N ALA A 258 -21.80 -20.91 5.59
CA ALA A 258 -20.48 -21.39 5.20
C ALA A 258 -19.38 -20.35 5.49
N ARG A 259 -19.68 -19.05 5.27
CA ARG A 259 -18.78 -17.94 5.60
C ARG A 259 -18.55 -17.84 7.10
N GLU A 260 -19.61 -17.91 7.89
CA GLU A 260 -19.56 -17.85 9.35
C GLU A 260 -18.80 -19.04 9.94
N ALA A 261 -19.05 -20.24 9.42
CA ALA A 261 -18.30 -21.44 9.82
C ALA A 261 -16.79 -21.27 9.56
N ALA A 262 -16.40 -20.82 8.35
CA ALA A 262 -15.00 -20.58 8.02
C ALA A 262 -14.35 -19.45 8.86
N ALA A 263 -15.13 -18.42 9.20
CA ALA A 263 -14.67 -17.32 10.04
C ALA A 263 -14.52 -17.70 11.53
N ALA A 264 -15.29 -18.69 11.99
CA ALA A 264 -15.30 -19.18 13.37
C ALA A 264 -14.26 -20.27 13.65
N GLU A 265 -13.66 -20.86 12.61
CA GLU A 265 -12.58 -21.83 12.78
C GLU A 265 -11.40 -21.20 13.56
N PRO A 266 -10.94 -21.85 14.65
CA PRO A 266 -9.82 -21.36 15.43
C PRO A 266 -8.57 -21.32 14.55
N ASP A 267 -7.70 -20.34 14.83
CA ASP A 267 -6.38 -20.28 14.19
C ASP A 267 -5.56 -21.48 14.68
N ALA A 268 -5.38 -22.47 13.79
CA ALA A 268 -4.58 -23.67 14.02
C ALA A 268 -3.08 -23.37 14.09
#